data_AF-A0A9W8BL84-F1
#
_entry.id   AF-A0A9W8BL84-F1
#
_cell.length_a   1.000
_cell.length_b   1.000
_cell.length_c   1.000
_cell.angle_alpha   90.00
_cell.angle_beta   90.00
_cell.angle_gamma   90.00
#
_symmetry.space_group_name_H-M   'P 1'
#
loop_
_entity.id
_entity.type
_entity.pdbx_description
1 polymer ?
#
loop_
_entity_poly.entity_id
_entity_poly.type
_entity_poly.pdbx_seq_one_letter_code
_entity_poly.pdbx_strand_id
1 'polypeptide(L)'
;MLRSAQAASHTARAAAVRAVHTTPAFAAKRRSNRKAELEAQRAAEAEAARKAQEQLRKLKDTKFLNSLVNPKQLFSTTQISQEDAALSSAAMLLQTKPAFSSGATRTADANLRREASSGLFACNIKPAEVKLVTDIAPKAMVGADSRYSLQVMPEMAEKSAHIQADIVRRVVSLDNANSKAIMHYNIGKAVETFGRSEDDSGSPEVQAAVWTVRINNLEDHLRGHNKDHHNRRSYTKLLHKRAKMLKYLKRESLERYYLCLKQLGLTKEMVEGEILQPKRIA
;
A
#
# COMPACT_ATOMS: atom_id res chain seq x y z
N MET A 1 26.41 100.95 -52.66
CA MET A 1 25.01 101.24 -52.30
C MET A 1 24.76 100.63 -50.93
N LEU A 2 24.94 101.37 -49.82
CA LEU A 2 23.95 102.19 -49.11
C LEU A 2 22.67 101.42 -48.68
N ARG A 3 22.44 101.42 -47.35
CA ARG A 3 21.15 101.32 -46.60
C ARG A 3 20.49 99.93 -46.59
N SER A 4 19.82 99.42 -45.56
CA SER A 4 19.33 99.88 -44.23
C SER A 4 18.66 98.64 -43.58
N ALA A 5 18.99 98.25 -42.35
CA ALA A 5 18.25 98.55 -41.10
C ALA A 5 16.87 97.87 -40.92
N GLN A 6 16.71 97.30 -39.70
CA GLN A 6 15.46 97.00 -38.94
C GLN A 6 14.66 95.74 -39.31
N ALA A 7 13.98 95.03 -38.41
CA ALA A 7 13.98 94.83 -36.94
C ALA A 7 12.79 93.87 -36.64
N ALA A 8 12.84 93.13 -35.51
CA ALA A 8 11.71 92.53 -34.78
C ALA A 8 10.92 91.38 -35.49
N SER A 9 10.37 90.34 -34.85
CA SER A 9 10.19 89.94 -33.44
C SER A 9 9.64 88.50 -33.41
N HIS A 10 9.84 87.82 -32.28
CA HIS A 10 9.02 86.75 -31.69
C HIS A 10 7.84 86.18 -32.49
N THR A 11 7.75 84.85 -32.60
CA THR A 11 6.85 84.04 -31.75
C THR A 11 6.90 82.56 -32.12
N ALA A 12 6.78 81.73 -31.09
CA ALA A 12 6.80 80.29 -31.13
C ALA A 12 5.74 79.68 -32.06
N ARG A 13 6.11 78.61 -32.75
CA ARG A 13 5.16 77.56 -33.12
C ARG A 13 5.70 76.21 -32.68
N ALA A 14 5.70 76.03 -31.36
CA ALA A 14 5.65 74.72 -30.73
C ALA A 14 4.27 74.09 -31.02
N ALA A 15 4.23 73.02 -31.81
CA ALA A 15 3.14 72.04 -31.90
C ALA A 15 3.61 70.94 -32.87
N ALA A 16 3.65 69.64 -32.57
CA ALA A 16 3.27 68.92 -31.38
C ALA A 16 4.13 67.65 -31.35
N VAL A 17 5.07 67.58 -30.40
CA VAL A 17 5.49 66.29 -29.86
C VAL A 17 4.22 65.74 -29.22
N ARG A 18 3.58 64.76 -29.87
CA ARG A 18 2.47 64.01 -29.29
C ARG A 18 3.06 63.22 -28.14
N ALA A 19 3.22 63.89 -27.00
CA ALA A 19 3.53 63.26 -25.75
C ALA A 19 2.52 62.13 -25.59
N VAL A 20 3.01 60.91 -25.66
CA VAL A 20 2.30 59.72 -25.19
C VAL A 20 2.14 59.95 -23.69
N HIS A 21 1.13 60.75 -23.33
CA HIS A 21 0.62 60.81 -21.99
C HIS A 21 0.03 59.43 -21.76
N THR A 22 0.86 58.52 -21.26
CA THR A 22 0.37 57.28 -20.68
C THR A 22 -0.52 57.72 -19.54
N THR A 23 -1.82 57.74 -19.79
CA THR A 23 -2.85 57.97 -18.78
C THR A 23 -2.54 57.11 -17.56
N PRO A 24 -2.57 57.66 -16.34
CA PRO A 24 -2.21 56.94 -15.11
C PRO A 24 -3.02 55.65 -14.92
N ALA A 25 -4.24 55.60 -15.48
CA ALA A 25 -5.10 54.43 -15.53
C ALA A 25 -4.48 53.21 -16.27
N PHE A 26 -3.79 53.41 -17.39
CA PHE A 26 -3.15 52.32 -18.14
C PHE A 26 -1.89 51.79 -17.43
N ALA A 27 -1.14 52.69 -16.77
CA ALA A 27 -0.01 52.30 -15.93
C ALA A 27 -0.46 51.52 -14.68
N ALA A 28 -1.58 51.93 -14.06
CA ALA A 28 -2.20 51.21 -12.95
C ALA A 28 -2.69 49.82 -13.37
N LYS A 29 -3.34 49.70 -14.54
CA LYS A 29 -3.80 48.41 -15.09
C LYS A 29 -2.64 47.47 -15.42
N ARG A 30 -1.52 47.98 -15.96
CA ARG A 30 -0.30 47.18 -16.15
C ARG A 30 0.30 46.71 -14.83
N ARG A 31 0.30 47.55 -13.79
CA ARG A 31 0.76 47.17 -12.44
C ARG A 31 -0.15 46.11 -11.81
N SER A 32 -1.48 46.22 -11.96
CA SER A 32 -2.42 45.19 -11.48
C SER A 32 -2.24 43.88 -12.23
N ASN A 33 -2.09 43.92 -13.56
CA ASN A 33 -1.87 42.73 -14.37
C ASN A 33 -0.55 42.05 -14.00
N ARG A 34 0.54 42.81 -13.84
CA ARG A 34 1.85 42.28 -13.44
C ARG A 34 1.83 41.71 -12.01
N LYS A 35 1.05 42.32 -11.11
CA LYS A 35 0.81 41.80 -9.75
C LYS A 35 0.02 40.49 -9.80
N ALA A 36 -1.04 40.43 -10.61
CA ALA A 36 -1.84 39.22 -10.81
C ALA A 36 -1.03 38.07 -11.46
N GLU A 37 -0.15 38.39 -12.41
CA GLU A 37 0.77 37.42 -13.02
C GLU A 37 1.76 36.85 -11.99
N LEU A 38 2.35 37.71 -11.15
CA LEU A 38 3.25 37.29 -10.07
C LEU A 38 2.51 36.46 -9.01
N GLU A 39 1.26 36.80 -8.69
CA GLU A 39 0.42 36.03 -7.77
C GLU A 39 0.03 34.67 -8.37
N ALA A 40 -0.27 34.61 -9.67
CA ALA A 40 -0.54 33.38 -10.39
C ALA A 40 0.71 32.46 -10.47
N GLN A 41 1.89 33.04 -10.69
CA GLN A 41 3.17 32.30 -10.65
C GLN A 41 3.44 31.72 -9.26
N ARG A 42 3.27 32.52 -8.20
CA ARG A 42 3.41 32.04 -6.81
C ARG A 42 2.37 30.98 -6.43
N ALA A 43 1.14 31.10 -6.93
CA ALA A 43 0.10 30.10 -6.75
C ALA A 43 0.46 28.79 -7.47
N ALA A 44 0.95 28.86 -8.71
CA ALA A 44 1.40 27.70 -9.48
C ALA A 44 2.61 27.00 -8.82
N GLU A 45 3.58 27.77 -8.32
CA GLU A 45 4.71 27.25 -7.54
C GLU A 45 4.25 26.59 -6.24
N ALA A 46 3.30 27.19 -5.52
CA ALA A 46 2.72 26.62 -4.31
C ALA A 46 1.93 25.33 -4.59
N GLU A 47 1.20 25.26 -5.70
CA GLU A 47 0.52 24.04 -6.16
C GLU A 47 1.51 22.94 -6.56
N ALA A 48 2.59 23.29 -7.27
CA ALA A 48 3.66 22.36 -7.61
C ALA A 48 4.35 21.82 -6.34
N ALA A 49 4.61 22.68 -5.36
CA ALA A 49 5.15 22.27 -4.06
C ALA A 49 4.19 21.34 -3.30
N ARG A 50 2.88 21.62 -3.31
CA ARG A 50 1.86 20.73 -2.71
C ARG A 50 1.81 19.36 -3.40
N LYS A 51 1.82 19.32 -4.73
CA LYS A 51 1.86 18.08 -5.53
C LYS A 51 3.14 17.28 -5.25
N ALA A 52 4.29 17.94 -5.14
CA ALA A 52 5.55 17.30 -4.77
C ALA A 52 5.50 16.73 -3.33
N GLN A 53 4.91 17.46 -2.38
CA GLN A 53 4.68 16.96 -1.01
C GLN A 53 3.73 15.76 -0.98
N GLU A 54 2.70 15.76 -1.81
CA GLU A 54 1.77 14.64 -1.94
C GLU A 54 2.45 13.39 -2.51
N GLN A 55 3.32 13.56 -3.52
CA GLN A 55 4.16 12.49 -4.04
C GLN A 55 5.10 11.93 -2.97
N LEU A 56 5.69 12.79 -2.12
CA LEU A 56 6.50 12.37 -0.97
C LEU A 56 5.70 11.60 0.09
N ARG A 57 4.43 11.95 0.31
CA ARG A 57 3.54 11.19 1.20
C ARG A 57 3.22 9.80 0.63
N LYS A 58 2.89 9.73 -0.66
CA LYS A 58 2.63 8.47 -1.39
C LYS A 58 3.86 7.54 -1.45
N LEU A 59 5.07 8.09 -1.36
CA LEU A 59 6.30 7.30 -1.28
C LEU A 59 6.48 6.56 0.06
N LYS A 60 5.81 6.99 1.14
CA LYS A 60 5.81 6.27 2.43
C LYS A 60 4.94 5.01 2.38
N ASP A 61 3.91 5.04 1.55
CA ASP A 61 3.00 3.92 1.31
C ASP A 61 3.52 3.09 0.12
N THR A 62 4.62 2.37 0.33
CA THR A 62 5.21 1.58 -0.75
C THR A 62 4.36 0.36 -1.08
N LYS A 63 4.44 -0.11 -2.34
CA LYS A 63 3.79 -1.36 -2.77
C LYS A 63 4.11 -2.53 -1.83
N PHE A 64 5.33 -2.57 -1.30
CA PHE A 64 5.75 -3.57 -0.33
C PHE A 64 5.02 -3.41 1.01
N LEU A 65 5.03 -2.22 1.61
CA LEU A 65 4.37 -2.00 2.91
C LEU A 65 2.85 -2.21 2.82
N ASN A 66 2.23 -1.85 1.69
CA ASN A 66 0.81 -2.11 1.43
C ASN A 66 0.50 -3.60 1.23
N SER A 67 1.48 -4.41 0.82
CA SER A 67 1.32 -5.86 0.66
C SER A 67 1.46 -6.65 1.97
N LEU A 68 2.00 -6.02 3.03
CA LEU A 68 2.15 -6.68 4.32
C LEU A 68 0.80 -6.74 5.04
N VAL A 69 0.48 -7.91 5.57
CA VAL A 69 -0.75 -8.10 6.33
C VAL A 69 -0.56 -7.51 7.74
N ASN A 70 -1.29 -6.44 8.04
CA ASN A 70 -1.31 -5.83 9.38
C ASN A 70 -2.39 -6.51 10.26
N PRO A 71 -2.05 -7.00 11.46
CA PRO A 71 -3.01 -7.69 12.34
C PRO A 71 -4.20 -6.82 12.77
N LYS A 72 -4.03 -5.49 12.79
CA LYS A 72 -5.09 -4.53 13.15
C LYS A 72 -5.98 -4.10 11.98
N GLN A 73 -5.54 -4.25 10.73
CA GLN A 73 -6.34 -3.94 9.54
C GLN A 73 -7.20 -5.12 9.07
N LEU A 74 -6.87 -6.34 9.53
CA LEU A 74 -7.61 -7.57 9.23
C LEU A 74 -9.07 -7.56 9.74
N PHE A 75 -9.43 -6.63 10.63
CA PHE A 75 -10.79 -6.48 11.15
C PHE A 75 -11.43 -5.12 10.85
N SER A 76 -10.81 -4.28 9.99
CA SER A 76 -11.42 -3.04 9.50
C SER A 76 -11.87 -3.20 8.04
N THR A 77 -12.73 -4.18 7.78
CA THR A 77 -13.46 -4.25 6.51
C THR A 77 -14.52 -3.16 6.49
N THR A 78 -14.14 -1.97 6.01
CA THR A 78 -15.09 -1.09 5.33
C THR A 78 -14.59 -0.49 4.03
N GLN A 79 -13.33 -0.67 3.58
CA GLN A 79 -12.85 0.08 2.39
C GLN A 79 -11.91 -0.64 1.42
N ILE A 80 -11.77 -1.96 1.44
CA ILE A 80 -11.03 -2.68 0.40
C ILE A 80 -11.93 -3.73 -0.24
N SER A 81 -12.25 -3.51 -1.52
CA SER A 81 -12.83 -4.44 -2.50
C SER A 81 -14.35 -4.66 -2.49
N GLN A 82 -15.15 -3.59 -2.64
CA GLN A 82 -16.47 -3.70 -3.29
C GLN A 82 -16.36 -3.97 -4.80
N GLU A 83 -15.17 -3.79 -5.39
CA GLU A 83 -14.98 -3.87 -6.85
C GLU A 83 -14.47 -5.24 -7.32
N ASP A 84 -13.77 -6.02 -6.48
CA ASP A 84 -13.23 -7.33 -6.87
C ASP A 84 -14.18 -8.51 -6.60
N ALA A 85 -15.15 -8.35 -5.69
CA ALA A 85 -16.15 -9.38 -5.37
C ALA A 85 -17.29 -9.46 -6.41
N ALA A 86 -17.52 -8.38 -7.16
CA ALA A 86 -18.56 -8.29 -8.19
C ALA A 86 -18.24 -9.14 -9.44
N LEU A 87 -16.96 -9.45 -9.68
CA LEU A 87 -16.53 -10.21 -10.87
C LEU A 87 -16.54 -11.73 -10.68
N SER A 88 -16.53 -12.22 -9.44
CA SER A 88 -16.64 -13.66 -9.12
C SER A 88 -18.10 -14.12 -8.92
N SER A 89 -18.96 -13.24 -8.39
CA SER A 89 -20.37 -13.52 -8.13
C SER A 89 -21.27 -13.45 -9.38
N ALA A 90 -20.82 -12.78 -10.45
CA ALA A 90 -21.58 -12.64 -11.69
C ALA A 90 -21.59 -13.90 -12.59
N ALA A 91 -20.67 -14.84 -12.40
CA ALA A 91 -20.50 -15.99 -13.29
C ALA A 91 -21.35 -17.23 -12.94
N MET A 92 -22.09 -17.21 -11.82
CA MET A 92 -22.82 -18.38 -11.31
C MET A 92 -24.33 -18.15 -11.12
N LEU A 93 -24.93 -17.24 -11.90
CA LEU A 93 -26.35 -16.86 -11.77
C LEU A 93 -27.18 -17.08 -13.04
N LEU A 94 -26.86 -18.11 -13.84
CA LEU A 94 -27.79 -18.65 -14.83
C LEU A 94 -27.90 -20.16 -14.67
N GLN A 95 -29.14 -20.65 -14.57
CA GLN A 95 -29.60 -22.05 -14.35
C GLN A 95 -29.64 -22.38 -12.84
N THR A 96 -30.77 -22.52 -12.15
CA THR A 96 -32.09 -23.08 -12.51
C THR A 96 -33.19 -22.48 -11.63
N LYS A 97 -34.38 -22.25 -12.19
CA LYS A 97 -35.60 -21.92 -11.43
C LYS A 97 -35.88 -23.00 -10.36
N PRO A 98 -36.20 -22.67 -9.10
CA PRO A 98 -36.57 -23.68 -8.12
C PRO A 98 -38.04 -24.07 -8.32
N ALA A 99 -38.29 -25.36 -8.57
CA ALA A 99 -39.60 -25.96 -8.37
C ALA A 99 -39.84 -26.17 -6.87
N PHE A 100 -41.02 -25.75 -6.46
CA PHE A 100 -41.73 -26.06 -5.22
C PHE A 100 -41.30 -27.35 -4.50
N SER A 101 -40.77 -27.24 -3.27
CA SER A 101 -40.98 -28.24 -2.21
C SER A 101 -40.82 -27.60 -0.83
N SER A 102 -41.90 -27.67 -0.05
CA SER A 102 -42.01 -27.26 1.34
C SER A 102 -41.12 -28.08 2.27
N GLY A 103 -40.44 -27.39 3.19
CA GLY A 103 -39.91 -28.00 4.42
C GLY A 103 -38.41 -28.31 4.39
N ALA A 104 -37.58 -27.28 4.53
CA ALA A 104 -36.22 -27.44 5.03
C ALA A 104 -35.86 -26.24 5.93
N THR A 105 -35.22 -26.57 7.03
CA THR A 105 -34.94 -25.78 8.22
C THR A 105 -34.22 -24.45 7.95
N ARG A 106 -34.53 -23.43 8.77
CA ARG A 106 -33.85 -22.12 8.92
C ARG A 106 -32.31 -22.18 9.14
N THR A 107 -31.71 -23.38 9.11
CA THR A 107 -30.29 -23.64 9.33
C THR A 107 -29.45 -23.63 8.05
N ALA A 108 -30.05 -23.78 6.86
CA ALA A 108 -29.31 -23.79 5.60
C ALA A 108 -28.79 -22.40 5.19
N ASP A 109 -29.59 -21.36 5.41
CA ASP A 109 -29.27 -19.98 5.00
C ASP A 109 -28.18 -19.32 5.88
N ALA A 110 -27.92 -19.86 7.07
CA ALA A 110 -26.86 -19.37 7.96
C ALA A 110 -25.45 -19.79 7.51
N ASN A 111 -25.33 -20.84 6.69
CA ASN A 111 -24.05 -21.37 6.23
C ASN A 111 -23.57 -20.75 4.92
N LEU A 112 -24.47 -20.24 4.07
CA LEU A 112 -24.11 -19.53 2.83
C LEU A 112 -23.45 -18.16 3.07
N ARG A 113 -23.65 -17.55 4.25
CA ARG A 113 -23.16 -16.20 4.58
C ARG A 113 -21.73 -16.09 5.13
N ARG A 114 -20.99 -17.19 5.31
CA ARG A 114 -19.56 -17.12 5.68
C ARG A 114 -18.68 -17.11 4.44
N GLU A 115 -18.93 -16.11 3.61
CA GLU A 115 -18.28 -15.97 2.31
C GLU A 115 -16.79 -15.67 2.48
N ALA A 116 -16.00 -16.41 1.70
CA ALA A 116 -14.59 -16.17 1.37
C ALA A 116 -13.65 -15.83 2.55
N SER A 117 -13.00 -16.87 3.11
CA SER A 117 -11.68 -16.66 3.72
C SER A 117 -10.80 -15.91 2.72
N SER A 118 -9.94 -15.02 3.19
CA SER A 118 -9.12 -14.08 2.39
C SER A 118 -8.25 -14.71 1.27
N GLY A 119 -8.24 -16.04 1.13
CA GLY A 119 -7.42 -16.80 0.19
C GLY A 119 -5.95 -16.88 0.60
N LEU A 120 -5.62 -16.31 1.77
CA LEU A 120 -4.32 -16.31 2.39
C LEU A 120 -4.24 -17.42 3.44
N PHE A 121 -3.12 -18.13 3.46
CA PHE A 121 -2.92 -19.29 4.31
C PHE A 121 -1.69 -19.13 5.20
N ALA A 122 -1.77 -19.67 6.41
CA ALA A 122 -0.66 -19.73 7.35
C ALA A 122 0.33 -20.86 6.98
N CYS A 123 1.43 -20.94 7.74
CA CYS A 123 2.40 -22.04 7.65
C CYS A 123 3.15 -22.18 6.32
N ASN A 124 3.25 -21.09 5.53
CA ASN A 124 3.89 -21.08 4.21
C ASN A 124 3.26 -22.06 3.21
N ILE A 125 1.99 -22.41 3.40
CA ILE A 125 1.28 -23.30 2.49
C ILE A 125 0.80 -22.49 1.29
N LYS A 126 1.11 -22.95 0.07
CA LYS A 126 0.66 -22.27 -1.14
C LYS A 126 -0.85 -22.50 -1.34
N PRO A 127 -1.59 -21.53 -1.91
CA PRO A 127 -3.02 -21.72 -2.17
C PRO A 127 -3.30 -22.90 -3.12
N ALA A 128 -2.35 -23.24 -4.00
CA ALA A 128 -2.43 -24.42 -4.85
C ALA A 128 -2.42 -25.72 -4.02
N GLU A 129 -1.56 -25.81 -3.00
CA GLU A 129 -1.45 -27.00 -2.14
C GLU A 129 -2.72 -27.22 -1.32
N VAL A 130 -3.31 -26.14 -0.78
CA VAL A 130 -4.60 -26.22 -0.08
C VAL A 130 -5.70 -26.70 -1.03
N LYS A 131 -5.74 -26.21 -2.27
CA LYS A 131 -6.70 -26.69 -3.28
C LYS A 131 -6.51 -28.18 -3.59
N LEU A 132 -5.27 -28.64 -3.76
CA LEU A 132 -4.99 -30.06 -3.96
C LEU A 132 -5.53 -30.90 -2.79
N VAL A 133 -5.23 -30.50 -1.55
CA VAL A 133 -5.69 -31.22 -0.35
C VAL A 133 -7.22 -31.17 -0.21
N THR A 134 -7.83 -30.03 -0.49
CA THR A 134 -9.26 -29.82 -0.21
C THR A 134 -10.17 -30.32 -1.33
N ASP A 135 -9.73 -30.32 -2.58
CA ASP A 135 -10.55 -30.71 -3.73
C ASP A 135 -10.24 -32.13 -4.24
N ILE A 136 -9.00 -32.62 -4.10
CA ILE A 136 -8.56 -33.92 -4.63
C ILE A 136 -8.59 -35.03 -3.57
N ALA A 137 -8.09 -34.76 -2.36
CA ALA A 137 -8.05 -35.77 -1.30
C ALA A 137 -9.41 -36.38 -0.94
N PRO A 138 -10.50 -35.60 -0.78
CA PRO A 138 -11.80 -36.21 -0.48
C PRO A 138 -12.30 -37.15 -1.58
N LYS A 139 -12.07 -36.80 -2.86
CA LYS A 139 -12.48 -37.63 -4.00
C LYS A 139 -11.71 -38.96 -4.05
N ALA A 140 -10.44 -38.94 -3.63
CA ALA A 140 -9.62 -40.16 -3.55
C ALA A 140 -10.02 -41.06 -2.37
N MET A 141 -10.35 -40.49 -1.20
CA MET A 141 -10.74 -41.26 -0.01
C MET A 141 -12.09 -41.96 -0.16
N VAL A 142 -13.06 -41.34 -0.85
CA VAL A 142 -14.36 -41.97 -1.16
C VAL A 142 -14.20 -43.28 -1.95
N GLY A 143 -13.09 -43.47 -2.67
CA GLY A 143 -12.79 -44.72 -3.39
C GLY A 143 -12.06 -45.80 -2.57
N ALA A 144 -11.51 -45.47 -1.40
CA ALA A 144 -10.60 -46.35 -0.65
C ALA A 144 -11.24 -47.00 0.60
N ASP A 145 -12.16 -46.30 1.28
CA ASP A 145 -12.74 -46.77 2.54
C ASP A 145 -14.00 -47.63 2.34
N SER A 146 -13.77 -48.95 2.42
CA SER A 146 -14.72 -50.02 2.79
C SER A 146 -15.98 -50.23 1.92
N ARG A 147 -16.11 -51.47 1.45
CA ARG A 147 -17.19 -52.03 0.60
C ARG A 147 -18.63 -51.90 1.15
N TYR A 148 -18.83 -51.29 2.31
CA TYR A 148 -20.14 -51.16 2.99
C TYR A 148 -20.81 -49.79 2.83
N SER A 149 -20.05 -48.71 2.57
CA SER A 149 -20.57 -47.34 2.47
C SER A 149 -21.03 -46.97 1.05
N LEU A 150 -20.47 -47.63 0.03
CA LEU A 150 -20.73 -47.34 -1.39
C LEU A 150 -22.17 -47.62 -1.86
N GLN A 151 -22.95 -48.42 -1.11
CA GLN A 151 -24.37 -48.66 -1.40
C GLN A 151 -25.31 -47.72 -0.64
N VAL A 152 -24.83 -47.08 0.42
CA VAL A 152 -25.64 -46.26 1.33
C VAL A 152 -25.30 -44.79 1.10
N MET A 153 -25.96 -44.19 0.12
CA MET A 153 -26.05 -42.74 -0.14
C MET A 153 -24.73 -42.02 -0.48
N PRO A 154 -24.29 -42.03 -1.76
CA PRO A 154 -23.09 -41.29 -2.22
C PRO A 154 -23.16 -39.79 -1.91
N GLU A 155 -24.36 -39.19 -1.92
CA GLU A 155 -24.55 -37.77 -1.61
C GLU A 155 -24.11 -37.38 -0.19
N MET A 156 -24.28 -38.28 0.80
CA MET A 156 -23.90 -37.99 2.18
C MET A 156 -22.37 -38.03 2.34
N ALA A 157 -21.70 -38.93 1.61
CA ALA A 157 -20.26 -39.00 1.57
C ALA A 157 -19.64 -37.73 0.96
N GLU A 158 -20.18 -37.26 -0.17
CA GLU A 158 -19.75 -36.00 -0.81
C GLU A 158 -19.94 -34.79 0.12
N LYS A 159 -21.10 -34.67 0.78
CA LYS A 159 -21.38 -33.61 1.76
C LYS A 159 -20.38 -33.65 2.92
N SER A 160 -20.05 -34.84 3.44
CA SER A 160 -19.06 -34.99 4.53
C SER A 160 -17.65 -34.58 4.09
N ALA A 161 -17.26 -34.94 2.87
CA ALA A 161 -16.00 -34.57 2.25
C ALA A 161 -15.86 -33.05 2.10
N HIS A 162 -16.92 -32.38 1.63
CA HIS A 162 -16.96 -30.92 1.55
C HIS A 162 -16.84 -30.24 2.92
N ILE A 163 -17.53 -30.76 3.93
CA ILE A 163 -17.44 -30.25 5.31
C ILE A 163 -15.99 -30.38 5.83
N GLN A 164 -15.34 -31.52 5.61
CA GLN A 164 -13.94 -31.73 6.02
C GLN A 164 -12.99 -30.78 5.28
N ALA A 165 -13.15 -30.62 3.98
CA ALA A 165 -12.38 -29.68 3.17
C ALA A 165 -12.52 -28.24 3.67
N ASP A 166 -13.74 -27.80 4.01
CA ASP A 166 -14.01 -26.48 4.55
C ASP A 166 -13.41 -26.26 5.94
N ILE A 167 -13.46 -27.28 6.80
CA ILE A 167 -12.81 -27.24 8.12
C ILE A 167 -11.29 -27.04 7.93
N VAL A 168 -10.66 -27.82 7.05
CA VAL A 168 -9.22 -27.71 6.78
C VAL A 168 -8.87 -26.32 6.24
N ARG A 169 -9.66 -25.77 5.32
CA ARG A 169 -9.46 -24.39 4.81
C ARG A 169 -9.48 -23.36 5.95
N ARG A 170 -10.42 -23.47 6.88
CA ARG A 170 -10.55 -22.54 8.02
C ARG A 170 -9.40 -22.66 9.02
N VAL A 171 -8.97 -23.89 9.33
CA VAL A 171 -7.85 -24.14 10.25
C VAL A 171 -6.55 -23.58 9.69
N VAL A 172 -6.35 -23.68 8.38
CA VAL A 172 -5.12 -23.24 7.70
C VAL A 172 -5.18 -21.75 7.31
N SER A 173 -6.36 -21.14 7.27
CA SER A 173 -6.54 -19.73 6.90
C SER A 173 -5.71 -18.78 7.77
N LEU A 174 -5.18 -17.73 7.15
CA LEU A 174 -4.41 -16.69 7.85
C LEU A 174 -5.30 -15.81 8.75
N ASP A 175 -6.59 -15.74 8.44
CA ASP A 175 -7.60 -14.98 9.20
C ASP A 175 -7.72 -15.47 10.66
N ASN A 176 -7.56 -16.78 10.87
CA ASN A 176 -7.59 -17.41 12.18
C ASN A 176 -6.19 -17.59 12.80
N ALA A 177 -5.15 -17.08 12.16
CA ALA A 177 -3.78 -17.34 12.57
C ALA A 177 -3.32 -16.40 13.70
N ASN A 178 -2.33 -16.87 14.47
CA ASN A 178 -1.67 -16.04 15.49
C ASN A 178 -0.82 -14.94 14.82
N SER A 179 -0.61 -13.82 15.52
CA SER A 179 0.37 -12.76 15.20
C SER A 179 1.72 -13.28 14.69
N LYS A 180 2.26 -14.35 15.31
CA LYS A 180 3.50 -14.99 14.88
C LYS A 180 3.40 -15.61 13.48
N ALA A 181 2.28 -16.28 13.18
CA ALA A 181 2.07 -16.88 11.86
C ALA A 181 1.89 -15.82 10.77
N ILE A 182 1.19 -14.72 11.07
CA ILE A 182 1.08 -13.55 10.19
C ILE A 182 2.47 -12.96 9.93
N MET A 183 3.31 -12.85 10.97
CA MET A 183 4.69 -12.40 10.81
C MET A 183 5.50 -13.33 9.90
N HIS A 184 5.39 -14.65 10.06
CA HIS A 184 6.09 -15.61 9.21
C HIS A 184 5.65 -15.50 7.74
N TYR A 185 4.36 -15.32 7.49
CA TYR A 185 3.84 -15.06 6.15
C TYR A 185 4.44 -13.77 5.54
N ASN A 186 4.43 -12.67 6.30
CA ASN A 186 5.01 -11.40 5.87
C ASN A 186 6.52 -11.49 5.62
N ILE A 187 7.24 -12.31 6.40
CA ILE A 187 8.66 -12.61 6.17
C ILE A 187 8.84 -13.38 4.86
N GLY A 188 8.01 -14.39 4.58
CA GLY A 188 8.03 -15.10 3.30
C GLY A 188 7.84 -14.16 2.12
N LYS A 189 6.88 -13.23 2.21
CA LYS A 189 6.66 -12.18 1.19
C LYS A 189 7.84 -11.22 1.05
N ALA A 190 8.53 -10.89 2.13
CA ALA A 190 9.75 -10.09 2.07
C ALA A 190 10.90 -10.83 1.36
N VAL A 191 11.03 -12.14 1.56
CA VAL A 191 12.03 -12.96 0.85
C VAL A 191 11.69 -13.05 -0.64
N GLU A 192 10.44 -13.31 -1.00
CA GLU A 192 10.00 -13.37 -2.41
C GLU A 192 10.22 -12.05 -3.16
N THR A 193 10.09 -10.91 -2.48
CA THR A 193 10.15 -9.58 -3.13
C THR A 193 11.57 -9.00 -3.22
N PHE A 194 12.44 -9.29 -2.26
CA PHE A 194 13.81 -8.76 -2.20
C PHE A 194 14.88 -9.80 -2.55
N GLY A 195 14.53 -11.09 -2.58
CA GLY A 195 15.44 -12.18 -2.94
C GLY A 195 15.85 -12.10 -4.40
N ARG A 196 17.12 -12.38 -4.69
CA ARG A 196 17.64 -12.46 -6.06
C ARG A 196 17.30 -13.80 -6.72
N SER A 197 17.18 -14.83 -5.90
CA SER A 197 16.76 -16.18 -6.26
C SER A 197 15.71 -16.66 -5.27
N GLU A 198 14.98 -17.71 -5.63
CA GLU A 198 13.88 -18.26 -4.81
C GLU A 198 14.32 -18.64 -3.39
N ASP A 199 15.57 -19.10 -3.22
CA ASP A 199 16.13 -19.51 -1.92
C ASP A 199 17.08 -18.46 -1.28
N ASP A 200 17.07 -17.23 -1.77
CA ASP A 200 17.96 -16.18 -1.24
C ASP A 200 17.45 -15.64 0.10
N SER A 201 17.99 -16.19 1.19
CA SER A 201 17.75 -15.74 2.56
C SER A 201 18.89 -14.88 3.14
N GLY A 202 20.03 -14.84 2.44
CA GLY A 202 21.29 -14.29 2.94
C GLY A 202 21.58 -12.87 2.49
N SER A 203 20.98 -12.41 1.39
CA SER A 203 21.27 -11.09 0.84
C SER A 203 20.99 -9.94 1.81
N PRO A 204 21.82 -8.88 1.79
CA PRO A 204 21.68 -7.74 2.69
C PRO A 204 20.33 -7.01 2.51
N GLU A 205 19.78 -6.99 1.30
CA GLU A 205 18.45 -6.46 0.99
C GLU A 205 17.35 -7.27 1.68
N VAL A 206 17.41 -8.60 1.56
CA VAL A 206 16.45 -9.54 2.18
C VAL A 206 16.50 -9.42 3.70
N GLN A 207 17.70 -9.41 4.30
CA GLN A 207 17.85 -9.25 5.74
C GLN A 207 17.27 -7.92 6.25
N ALA A 208 17.50 -6.83 5.51
CA ALA A 208 16.92 -5.52 5.84
C ALA A 208 15.39 -5.52 5.76
N ALA A 209 14.81 -6.22 4.77
CA ALA A 209 13.37 -6.39 4.63
C ALA A 209 12.78 -7.24 5.77
N VAL A 210 13.40 -8.36 6.13
CA VAL A 210 12.98 -9.22 7.25
C VAL A 210 12.98 -8.44 8.58
N TRP A 211 14.02 -7.64 8.84
CA TRP A 211 14.01 -6.80 10.03
C TRP A 211 12.95 -5.71 9.99
N THR A 212 12.64 -5.16 8.81
CA THR A 212 11.55 -4.19 8.65
C THR A 212 10.21 -4.79 9.04
N VAL A 213 9.91 -6.02 8.62
CA VAL A 213 8.68 -6.73 9.05
C VAL A 213 8.63 -6.88 10.58
N ARG A 214 9.75 -7.25 11.21
CA ARG A 214 9.82 -7.39 12.68
C ARG A 214 9.70 -6.06 13.42
N ILE A 215 10.30 -5.00 12.87
CA ILE A 215 10.23 -3.63 13.40
C ILE A 215 8.77 -3.18 13.41
N ASN A 216 8.06 -3.32 12.29
CA ASN A 216 6.66 -2.91 12.17
C ASN A 216 5.76 -3.69 13.16
N ASN A 217 5.95 -5.01 13.29
CA ASN A 217 5.18 -5.81 14.24
C ASN A 217 5.44 -5.41 15.71
N LEU A 218 6.70 -5.11 16.08
CA LEU A 218 7.04 -4.62 17.41
C LEU A 218 6.53 -3.20 17.66
N GLU A 219 6.58 -2.35 16.64
CA GLU A 219 6.05 -1.00 16.69
C GLU A 219 4.55 -1.03 17.00
N ASP A 220 3.78 -1.85 16.30
CA ASP A 220 2.35 -2.02 16.53
C ASP A 220 2.02 -2.52 17.93
N HIS A 221 2.83 -3.43 18.48
CA HIS A 221 2.70 -3.88 19.86
C HIS A 221 3.00 -2.74 20.85
N LEU A 222 4.10 -2.03 20.65
CA LEU A 222 4.53 -0.95 21.54
C LEU A 222 3.61 0.28 21.51
N ARG A 223 2.89 0.54 20.39
CA ARG A 223 1.82 1.57 20.34
C ARG A 223 0.73 1.31 21.38
N GLY A 224 0.39 0.04 21.62
CA GLY A 224 -0.56 -0.36 22.67
C GLY A 224 0.07 -0.48 24.06
N HIS A 225 1.35 -0.85 24.13
CA HIS A 225 2.05 -1.18 25.37
C HIS A 225 3.22 -0.23 25.69
N ASN A 226 2.87 0.99 26.11
CA ASN A 226 3.86 2.04 26.40
C ASN A 226 4.84 1.73 27.55
N LYS A 227 4.48 0.84 28.47
CA LYS A 227 5.29 0.48 29.64
C LYS A 227 6.26 -0.69 29.40
N ASP A 228 6.23 -1.29 28.21
CA ASP A 228 7.12 -2.40 27.89
C ASP A 228 8.51 -1.91 27.46
N HIS A 229 9.41 -1.77 28.45
CA HIS A 229 10.78 -1.34 28.22
C HIS A 229 11.66 -2.43 27.59
N HIS A 230 11.34 -3.71 27.81
CA HIS A 230 12.11 -4.82 27.28
C HIS A 230 11.96 -4.90 25.76
N ASN A 231 10.71 -4.90 25.29
CA ASN A 231 10.41 -4.93 23.86
C ASN A 231 10.84 -3.65 23.15
N ARG A 232 10.79 -2.49 23.82
CA ARG A 232 11.36 -1.25 23.27
C ARG A 232 12.88 -1.36 23.06
N ARG A 233 13.62 -1.97 23.99
CA ARG A 233 15.05 -2.23 23.79
C ARG A 233 15.28 -3.17 22.60
N SER A 234 14.48 -4.22 22.46
CA SER A 234 14.53 -5.15 21.33
C SER A 234 14.22 -4.46 19.99
N TYR A 235 13.24 -3.56 19.96
CA TYR A 235 12.92 -2.71 18.82
C TYR A 235 14.12 -1.83 18.41
N THR A 236 14.73 -1.11 19.34
CA THR A 236 15.92 -0.30 19.06
C THR A 236 17.08 -1.14 18.54
N LYS A 237 17.29 -2.35 19.08
CA LYS A 237 18.31 -3.28 18.56
C LYS A 237 18.04 -3.68 17.11
N LEU A 238 16.78 -3.91 16.73
CA LEU A 238 16.43 -4.26 15.36
C LEU A 238 16.64 -3.08 14.40
N LEU A 239 16.29 -1.85 14.81
CA LEU A 239 16.58 -0.64 14.04
C LEU A 239 18.08 -0.52 13.74
N HIS A 240 18.93 -0.71 14.75
CA HIS A 240 20.38 -0.69 14.58
C HIS A 240 20.89 -1.81 13.67
N LYS A 241 20.36 -3.04 13.79
CA LYS A 241 20.71 -4.16 12.90
C LYS A 241 20.39 -3.81 11.45
N ARG A 242 19.19 -3.30 11.18
CA ARG A 242 18.76 -2.86 9.84
C ARG A 242 19.64 -1.75 9.29
N ALA A 243 19.91 -0.71 10.06
CA ALA A 243 20.78 0.37 9.63
C ALA A 243 22.21 -0.13 9.35
N LYS A 244 22.72 -1.09 10.13
CA LYS A 244 24.02 -1.72 9.88
C LYS A 244 24.04 -2.47 8.54
N MET A 245 23.00 -3.21 8.18
CA MET A 245 22.94 -3.84 6.84
C MET A 245 22.90 -2.80 5.74
N LEU A 246 22.03 -1.80 5.87
CA LEU A 246 21.87 -0.80 4.82
C LEU A 246 23.17 0.02 4.62
N LYS A 247 23.91 0.29 5.70
CA LYS A 247 25.27 0.88 5.64
C LYS A 247 26.30 -0.07 5.01
N TYR A 248 26.17 -1.39 5.18
CA TYR A 248 27.00 -2.36 4.48
C TYR A 248 26.68 -2.37 2.98
N LEU A 249 25.41 -2.49 2.62
CA LEU A 249 24.94 -2.48 1.24
C LEU A 249 25.38 -1.21 0.50
N LYS A 250 25.30 -0.04 1.15
CA LYS A 250 25.77 1.24 0.60
C LYS A 250 27.26 1.23 0.25
N ARG A 251 28.09 0.59 1.07
CA ARG A 251 29.54 0.47 0.83
C ARG A 251 29.85 -0.48 -0.33
N GLU A 252 29.01 -1.49 -0.52
CA GLU A 252 29.19 -2.49 -1.57
C GLU A 252 28.63 -2.01 -2.93
N SER A 253 27.43 -1.42 -2.94
CA SER A 253 26.80 -0.90 -4.15
C SER A 253 25.78 0.20 -3.82
N LEU A 254 26.02 1.39 -4.34
CA LEU A 254 25.13 2.55 -4.17
C LEU A 254 23.79 2.33 -4.88
N GLU A 255 23.79 1.75 -6.07
CA GLU A 255 22.57 1.53 -6.86
C GLU A 255 21.58 0.60 -6.14
N ARG A 256 22.08 -0.56 -5.67
CA ARG A 256 21.26 -1.52 -4.90
C ARG A 256 20.74 -0.90 -3.60
N TYR A 257 21.55 -0.09 -2.94
CA TYR A 257 21.14 0.64 -1.74
C TYR A 257 19.95 1.57 -2.00
N TYR A 258 20.00 2.41 -3.03
CA TYR A 258 18.90 3.32 -3.35
C TYR A 258 17.62 2.58 -3.79
N LEU A 259 17.76 1.49 -4.56
CA LEU A 259 16.62 0.65 -4.93
C LEU A 259 15.97 0.01 -3.70
N CYS A 260 16.77 -0.56 -2.81
CA CYS A 260 16.30 -1.18 -1.58
C CYS A 260 15.60 -0.15 -0.66
N LEU A 261 16.17 1.06 -0.50
CA LEU A 261 15.53 2.15 0.25
C LEU A 261 14.16 2.52 -0.32
N LYS A 262 14.07 2.67 -1.64
CA LYS A 262 12.81 3.02 -2.32
C LYS A 262 11.75 1.94 -2.15
N GLN A 263 12.14 0.66 -2.23
CA GLN A 263 11.22 -0.46 -2.03
C GLN A 263 10.74 -0.57 -0.57
N LEU A 264 11.65 -0.39 0.40
CA LEU A 264 11.31 -0.42 1.83
C LEU A 264 10.57 0.82 2.34
N GLY A 265 10.55 1.92 1.57
CA GLY A 265 9.94 3.18 1.99
C GLY A 265 10.77 3.95 3.01
N LEU A 266 12.09 3.71 3.04
CA LEU A 266 13.01 4.32 3.98
C LEU A 266 13.71 5.52 3.36
N THR A 267 13.87 6.60 4.13
CA THR A 267 14.71 7.73 3.73
C THR A 267 16.16 7.49 4.14
N LYS A 268 17.08 8.12 3.41
CA LYS A 268 18.52 8.10 3.71
C LYS A 268 18.82 8.57 5.15
N GLU A 269 18.08 9.58 5.61
CA GLU A 269 18.22 10.16 6.94
C GLU A 269 17.95 9.14 8.06
N MET A 270 16.97 8.25 7.87
CA MET A 270 16.65 7.21 8.86
C MET A 270 17.74 6.15 9.03
N VAL A 271 18.62 6.02 8.03
CA VAL A 271 19.73 5.05 8.05
C VAL A 271 21.02 5.70 8.54
N GLU A 272 21.30 6.91 8.06
CA GLU A 272 22.57 7.59 8.30
C GLU A 272 22.56 8.42 9.58
N GLY A 273 21.40 8.91 10.00
CA GLY A 273 21.23 9.68 11.23
C GLY A 273 21.47 8.87 12.50
N GLU A 274 21.55 9.59 13.61
CA GLU A 274 21.57 8.99 14.94
C GLU A 274 20.23 8.34 15.24
N ILE A 275 20.25 7.03 15.50
CA ILE A 275 19.04 6.29 15.85
C ILE A 275 18.74 6.54 17.33
N LEU A 276 17.96 7.58 17.57
CA LEU A 276 17.47 7.88 18.91
C LEU A 276 16.33 6.92 19.28
N GLN A 277 16.37 6.39 20.49
CA GLN A 277 15.26 5.63 21.04
C GLN A 277 14.14 6.61 21.45
N PRO A 278 12.98 6.61 20.78
CA PRO A 278 11.93 7.55 21.11
C PRO A 278 11.33 7.20 22.48
N LYS A 279 11.08 8.23 23.31
CA LYS A 279 10.44 8.06 24.63
C LYS A 279 8.98 7.61 24.51
N ARG A 280 8.33 7.86 23.38
CA ARG A 280 6.99 7.37 23.00
C ARG A 280 6.98 7.08 21.50
N ILE A 281 6.39 5.95 21.12
CA ILE A 281 6.11 5.67 19.71
C ILE A 281 4.74 6.30 19.46
N ALA A 282 4.70 7.25 18.53
CA ALA A 282 3.49 8.00 18.17
C ALA A 282 2.54 7.15 17.31
#